data_AF-A0A227J4F2-F1
#
_entry.id   AF-A0A227J4F2-F1
#
_cell.length_a   1.000
_cell.length_b   1.000
_cell.length_c   1.000
_cell.angle_alpha   90.00
_cell.angle_beta   90.00
_cell.angle_gamma   90.00
#
_symmetry.space_group_name_H-M   'P 1'
#
loop_
_entity.id
_entity.type
_entity.pdbx_description
1 polymer ?
#
loop_
_entity_poly.entity_id
_entity_poly.type
_entity_poly.pdbx_seq_one_letter_code
_entity_poly.pdbx_strand_id
1 'polypeptide(L)'
;VNGDQAALVGKEQHKSAQSLLEVCAELCGQHRLNLYQTPKRKTVEKHGRDLQDIIGQQQGKRALEIAAAGNHNLLFLGPPGTGKTMLASRLCDLLPEMSDEEAMETASVASLTQ
;
A
#
# COMPACT_ATOMS: atom_id res chain seq x y z
N VAL A 1 -12.19 7.58 12.20
CA VAL A 1 -11.97 6.11 12.28
C VAL A 1 -12.83 5.36 11.26
N ASN A 2 -14.17 5.39 11.32
CA ASN A 2 -14.98 4.70 10.30
C ASN A 2 -15.08 5.42 8.94
N GLY A 3 -15.03 6.76 8.92
CA GLY A 3 -15.07 7.52 7.67
C GLY A 3 -13.88 7.26 6.74
N ASP A 4 -12.68 7.13 7.32
CA ASP A 4 -11.45 6.81 6.57
C ASP A 4 -11.44 5.38 6.03
N GLN A 5 -12.08 4.44 6.73
CA GLN A 5 -12.25 3.06 6.25
C GLN A 5 -13.32 2.95 5.16
N ALA A 6 -14.41 3.69 5.27
CA ALA A 6 -15.44 3.77 4.23
C ALA A 6 -14.92 4.40 2.93
N ALA A 7 -13.94 5.30 3.04
CA ALA A 7 -13.27 5.92 1.89
C ALA A 7 -12.46 4.92 1.03
N LEU A 8 -12.02 3.78 1.60
CA LEU A 8 -11.28 2.74 0.86
C LEU A 8 -12.18 1.91 -0.08
N VAL A 9 -13.51 1.98 0.05
CA VAL A 9 -14.48 1.15 -0.72
C VAL A 9 -14.87 1.79 -2.06
N GLY A 10 -14.10 2.76 -2.56
CA GLY A 10 -14.11 3.11 -3.99
C GLY A 10 -15.28 3.95 -4.51
N LYS A 11 -15.97 4.75 -3.68
CA LYS A 11 -16.80 5.85 -4.20
C LYS A 11 -16.26 7.18 -3.70
N GLU A 12 -15.91 8.06 -4.62
CA GLU A 12 -15.34 9.40 -4.33
C GLU A 12 -16.28 10.32 -3.52
N GLN A 13 -17.52 9.88 -3.25
CA GLN A 13 -18.51 10.62 -2.48
C GLN A 13 -19.23 9.69 -1.51
N HIS A 14 -18.87 9.78 -0.23
CA HIS A 14 -19.59 9.13 0.86
C HIS A 14 -20.06 10.16 1.88
N LYS A 15 -21.19 9.88 2.53
CA LYS A 15 -21.64 10.66 3.69
C LYS A 15 -21.12 9.95 4.94
N SER A 16 -20.43 10.68 5.80
CA SER A 16 -19.96 10.17 7.09
C SER A 16 -20.62 10.95 8.21
N ALA A 17 -21.04 10.24 9.25
CA ALA A 17 -21.57 10.80 10.50
C ALA A 17 -20.60 10.52 11.64
N GLN A 18 -20.56 11.41 12.64
CA GLN A 18 -19.82 11.19 13.87
C GLN A 18 -20.64 10.42 14.91
N SER A 19 -21.97 10.34 14.73
CA SER A 19 -22.88 9.64 15.63
C SER A 19 -24.10 9.07 14.89
N LEU A 20 -24.65 7.96 15.40
CA LEU A 20 -25.91 7.38 14.89
C LEU A 20 -27.08 8.37 14.93
N LEU A 21 -27.06 9.32 15.88
CA LEU A 21 -28.06 10.37 15.98
C LEU A 21 -28.10 11.27 14.72
N GLU A 22 -26.93 11.56 14.13
CA GLU A 22 -26.85 12.37 12.90
C GLU A 22 -27.36 11.59 11.68
N VAL A 23 -27.14 10.27 11.65
CA VAL A 23 -27.72 9.39 10.61
C VAL A 23 -29.24 9.38 10.69
N CYS A 24 -29.79 9.23 11.90
CA CYS A 24 -31.24 9.30 12.11
C CYS A 24 -31.81 10.68 11.75
N ALA A 25 -31.11 11.76 12.10
CA ALA A 25 -31.52 13.12 11.75
C ALA A 25 -31.58 13.34 10.23
N GLU A 26 -30.67 12.73 9.46
CA GLU A 26 -30.72 12.80 8.00
C GLU A 26 -31.82 11.95 7.39
N LEU A 27 -32.01 10.71 7.85
CA LEU A 27 -33.10 9.84 7.38
C LEU A 27 -34.49 10.45 7.66
N CYS A 28 -34.61 11.19 8.76
CA CYS A 28 -35.83 11.94 9.13
C CYS A 28 -35.94 13.32 8.45
N GLY A 29 -34.98 13.72 7.61
CA GLY A 29 -34.99 15.00 6.88
C GLY A 29 -34.72 16.25 7.74
N GLN A 30 -34.22 16.07 8.97
CA GLN A 30 -33.97 17.15 9.93
C GLN A 30 -32.57 17.78 9.78
N HIS A 31 -31.60 17.03 9.24
CA HIS A 31 -30.23 17.52 9.07
C HIS A 31 -29.54 16.81 7.91
N ARG A 32 -28.79 17.51 7.04
CA ARG A 32 -28.11 16.89 5.90
C ARG A 32 -26.65 16.59 6.27
N LEU A 33 -26.19 15.35 6.14
CA LEU A 33 -24.79 15.02 6.38
C LEU A 33 -23.93 15.64 5.28
N ASN A 34 -22.80 16.21 5.69
CA ASN A 34 -21.82 16.73 4.74
C ASN A 34 -21.17 15.57 3.98
N LEU A 35 -20.95 15.78 2.68
CA LEU A 35 -20.16 14.86 1.87
C LEU A 35 -18.73 14.89 2.40
N TYR A 36 -18.26 13.76 2.90
CA TYR A 36 -16.85 13.60 3.20
C TYR A 36 -16.16 13.28 1.89
N GLN A 37 -15.42 14.24 1.36
CA GLN A 37 -14.51 14.00 0.24
C GLN A 37 -13.22 13.45 0.81
N THR A 38 -12.90 12.21 0.45
CA THR A 38 -11.60 11.63 0.76
C THR A 38 -10.52 12.55 0.19
N PRO A 39 -9.60 13.08 1.01
CA PRO A 39 -8.51 13.88 0.48
C PRO A 39 -7.73 13.03 -0.53
N LYS A 40 -7.48 13.54 -1.75
CA LYS A 40 -6.65 12.86 -2.73
C LYS A 40 -5.36 12.44 -2.04
N ARG A 41 -5.11 11.12 -2.03
CA ARG A 41 -3.93 10.52 -1.41
C ARG A 41 -2.71 11.26 -1.94
N LYS A 42 -2.04 12.02 -1.07
CA LYS A 42 -0.73 12.59 -1.41
C LYS A 42 0.18 11.41 -1.68
N THR A 43 0.75 11.35 -2.88
CA THR A 43 1.89 10.48 -3.17
C THR A 43 3.01 10.91 -2.23
N VAL A 44 3.18 10.17 -1.14
CA VAL A 44 4.34 10.35 -0.28
C VAL A 44 5.50 9.81 -1.10
N GLU A 45 6.41 10.68 -1.50
CA GLU A 45 7.73 10.32 -2.04
C GLU A 45 8.40 9.40 -1.00
N LYS A 46 8.21 8.09 -1.17
CA LYS A 46 8.91 7.09 -0.37
C LYS A 46 10.37 7.22 -0.74
N HIS A 47 11.17 7.73 0.19
CA HIS A 47 12.62 7.63 0.10
C HIS A 47 12.99 6.16 0.33
N GLY A 48 12.81 5.35 -0.71
CA GLY A 48 13.13 3.93 -0.74
C GLY A 48 14.64 3.72 -0.65
N ARG A 49 15.05 2.53 -0.23
CA ARG A 49 16.48 2.20 -0.15
C ARG A 49 16.98 1.94 -1.57
N ASP A 50 18.08 2.59 -1.94
CA ASP A 50 18.56 2.54 -3.32
C ASP A 50 19.41 1.28 -3.57
N LEU A 51 19.35 0.74 -4.80
CA LEU A 51 20.28 -0.27 -5.29
C LEU A 51 21.70 0.30 -5.45
N GLN A 52 21.86 1.62 -5.60
CA GLN A 52 23.16 2.28 -5.67
C GLN A 52 23.99 2.07 -4.39
N ASP A 53 23.35 1.93 -3.23
CA ASP A 53 24.03 1.68 -1.94
C ASP A 53 24.74 0.31 -1.89
N ILE A 54 24.39 -0.62 -2.78
CA ILE A 54 24.96 -1.97 -2.80
C ILE A 54 26.24 -1.95 -3.61
N ILE A 55 27.37 -2.20 -2.94
CA ILE A 55 28.67 -2.29 -3.60
C ILE A 55 28.78 -3.65 -4.31
N GLY A 56 29.00 -3.64 -5.62
CA GLY A 56 29.13 -4.86 -6.43
C GLY A 56 27.78 -5.54 -6.74
N GLN A 57 27.79 -6.88 -6.90
CA GLN A 57 26.59 -7.70 -7.13
C GLN A 57 25.75 -7.33 -8.38
N GLN A 58 26.39 -7.01 -9.51
CA GLN A 58 25.71 -6.56 -10.75
C GLN A 58 24.65 -7.55 -11.26
N GLN A 59 24.95 -8.86 -11.20
CA GLN A 59 23.97 -9.89 -11.56
C GLN A 59 22.76 -9.90 -10.63
N GLY A 60 22.97 -9.72 -9.33
CA GLY A 60 21.91 -9.67 -8.33
C GLY A 60 21.00 -8.44 -8.51
N LYS A 61 21.58 -7.26 -8.77
CA LYS A 61 20.82 -6.04 -9.07
C LYS A 61 19.96 -6.21 -10.31
N ARG A 62 20.55 -6.68 -11.41
CA ARG A 62 19.82 -6.93 -12.67
C ARG A 62 18.70 -7.95 -12.51
N ALA A 63 18.94 -9.04 -11.78
CA ALA A 63 17.91 -10.03 -11.52
C ALA A 63 16.74 -9.44 -10.72
N LEU A 64 17.03 -8.56 -9.75
CA LEU A 64 16.05 -7.88 -8.94
C LEU A 64 15.23 -6.86 -9.76
N GLU A 65 15.86 -6.12 -10.67
CA GLU A 65 15.17 -5.24 -11.61
C GLU A 65 14.22 -6.01 -12.55
N ILE A 66 14.69 -7.12 -13.12
CA ILE A 66 13.86 -7.97 -13.99
C ILE A 66 12.69 -8.55 -13.20
N ALA A 67 12.92 -9.01 -11.97
CA ALA A 67 11.88 -9.58 -11.14
C ALA A 67 10.83 -8.53 -10.72
N ALA A 68 11.25 -7.32 -10.36
CA ALA A 68 10.34 -6.24 -9.99
C ALA A 68 9.50 -5.78 -11.19
N ALA A 69 10.11 -5.65 -12.37
CA ALA A 69 9.40 -5.27 -13.59
C ALA A 69 8.44 -6.38 -14.08
N GLY A 70 8.80 -7.65 -13.86
CA GLY A 70 8.04 -8.81 -14.33
C GLY A 70 7.09 -9.43 -13.30
N ASN A 71 6.99 -8.90 -12.09
CA ASN A 71 6.28 -9.53 -10.97
C ASN A 71 6.67 -11.02 -10.79
N HIS A 72 7.97 -11.29 -10.73
CA HIS A 72 8.51 -12.64 -10.54
C HIS A 72 9.06 -12.88 -9.13
N ASN A 73 8.96 -14.15 -8.69
CA ASN A 73 9.59 -14.60 -7.46
C ASN A 73 11.10 -14.78 -7.66
N LEU A 74 11.89 -14.44 -6.64
CA LEU A 74 13.36 -14.48 -6.69
C LEU A 74 13.91 -15.26 -5.50
N LEU A 75 14.80 -16.22 -5.77
CA LEU A 75 15.53 -16.98 -4.75
C LEU A 75 17.02 -16.60 -4.79
N PHE A 76 17.54 -16.09 -3.67
CA PHE A 76 18.98 -15.79 -3.54
C PHE A 76 19.76 -16.97 -2.97
N LEU A 77 20.79 -17.42 -3.70
CA LEU A 77 21.67 -18.51 -3.30
C LEU A 77 23.10 -18.00 -3.08
N GLY A 78 23.76 -18.43 -2.00
CA GLY A 78 25.18 -18.13 -1.75
C GLY A 78 25.58 -18.14 -0.28
N PRO A 79 26.89 -18.10 0.03
CA PRO A 79 27.42 -18.18 1.39
C PRO A 79 26.94 -17.03 2.28
N PRO A 80 26.85 -17.20 3.62
CA PRO A 80 26.40 -16.16 4.53
C PRO A 80 27.26 -14.89 4.43
N GLY A 81 26.69 -13.72 4.71
CA GLY A 81 27.41 -12.44 4.68
C GLY A 81 27.58 -11.77 3.31
N THR A 82 27.13 -12.40 2.21
CA THR A 82 27.26 -11.84 0.83
C THR A 82 26.24 -10.76 0.45
N GLY A 83 25.50 -10.20 1.41
CA GLY A 83 24.52 -9.14 1.14
C GLY A 83 23.21 -9.59 0.48
N LYS A 84 22.86 -10.88 0.49
CA LYS A 84 21.56 -11.39 -0.04
C LYS A 84 20.35 -10.72 0.61
N THR A 85 20.34 -10.61 1.95
CA THR A 85 19.28 -9.91 2.68
C THR A 85 19.25 -8.42 2.35
N MET A 86 20.43 -7.82 2.12
CA MET A 86 20.53 -6.43 1.70
C MET A 86 19.86 -6.24 0.33
N LEU A 87 20.15 -7.10 -0.65
CA LEU A 87 19.47 -7.12 -1.95
C LEU A 87 17.96 -7.32 -1.81
N ALA A 88 17.53 -8.41 -1.14
CA ALA A 88 16.10 -8.74 -1.00
C ALA A 88 15.28 -7.60 -0.40
N SER A 89 15.84 -6.87 0.57
CA SER A 89 15.13 -5.75 1.19
C SER A 89 14.81 -4.60 0.23
N ARG A 90 15.59 -4.42 -0.85
CA ARG A 90 15.36 -3.37 -1.86
C ARG A 90 14.33 -3.76 -2.91
N LEU A 91 13.98 -5.05 -3.02
CA LEU A 91 12.94 -5.50 -3.94
C LEU A 91 11.60 -4.80 -3.63
N CYS A 92 11.22 -4.72 -2.35
CA CYS A 92 9.98 -4.06 -1.94
C CYS A 92 9.94 -2.56 -2.29
N ASP A 93 11.11 -1.91 -2.37
CA ASP A 93 11.24 -0.49 -2.70
C ASP A 93 11.26 -0.26 -4.22
N LEU A 94 11.50 -1.30 -5.03
CA LEU A 94 11.52 -1.25 -6.49
C LEU A 94 10.19 -1.66 -7.13
N LEU A 95 9.34 -2.39 -6.40
CA LEU A 95 8.05 -2.83 -6.91
C LEU A 95 7.13 -1.63 -7.21
N PRO A 96 6.32 -1.70 -8.28
CA PRO A 96 5.31 -0.68 -8.56
C PRO A 96 4.30 -0.57 -7.42
N GLU A 97 3.60 0.57 -7.34
CA GLU A 97 2.49 0.71 -6.41
C GLU A 97 1.41 -0.33 -6.72
N MET A 98 0.87 -0.93 -5.65
CA MET A 98 -0.24 -1.88 -5.76
C MET A 98 -1.46 -1.18 -6.35
N SER A 99 -2.20 -1.90 -7.19
CA SER A 99 -3.57 -1.53 -7.54
C SER A 99 -4.48 -1.56 -6.30
N ASP A 100 -5.63 -0.88 -6.37
CA ASP A 100 -6.61 -0.87 -5.28
C ASP A 100 -7.10 -2.31 -4.93
N GLU A 101 -7.22 -3.17 -5.94
CA GLU A 101 -7.60 -4.58 -5.76
C GLU A 101 -6.51 -5.36 -4.99
N GLU A 102 -5.26 -5.29 -5.46
CA GLU A 102 -4.12 -5.95 -4.79
C GLU A 102 -3.92 -5.45 -3.35
N ALA A 103 -4.13 -4.15 -3.12
CA ALA A 103 -4.05 -3.55 -1.80
C ALA A 103 -5.15 -4.10 -0.86
N MET A 104 -6.36 -4.29 -1.38
CA MET A 104 -7.48 -4.82 -0.59
C MET A 104 -7.32 -6.31 -0.27
N GLU A 105 -6.82 -7.10 -1.23
CA GLU A 105 -6.44 -8.49 -1.01
C GLU A 105 -5.32 -8.61 0.04
N THR A 106 -4.28 -7.79 -0.09
CA THR A 106 -3.14 -7.77 0.85
C THR A 106 -3.60 -7.35 2.25
N ALA A 107 -4.47 -6.34 2.37
CA ALA A 107 -5.04 -5.92 3.65
C ALA A 107 -5.85 -7.05 4.31
N SER A 108 -6.58 -7.83 3.51
CA SER A 108 -7.34 -8.98 4.00
C SER A 108 -6.40 -10.06 4.55
N VAL A 109 -5.33 -10.39 3.84
CA VAL A 109 -4.32 -11.35 4.32
C VAL A 109 -3.60 -10.84 5.59
N ALA A 110 -3.23 -9.56 5.62
CA ALA A 110 -2.56 -8.96 6.78
C ALA A 110 -3.45 -9.01 8.05
N SER A 111 -4.76 -8.83 7.89
CA SER A 111 -5.74 -8.87 9.00
C SER A 111 -5.86 -10.23 9.68
N LEU A 112 -5.42 -11.31 9.03
CA LEU A 112 -5.37 -12.65 9.64
C LEU A 112 -4.20 -12.83 10.60
N THR A 113 -3.18 -11.97 10.49
CA THR A 113 -1.93 -12.07 11.24
C THR A 113 -1.74 -10.98 12.29
N GLN A 114 -2.64 -9.98 12.35
CA GLN A 114 -2.70 -8.92 13.36
C GLN A 114 -3.79 -9.20 14.38
#